data_AF-A0A1H5VWK3-F1
#
_entry.id   AF-A0A1H5VWK3-F1
#
_cell.length_a   1.000
_cell.length_b   1.000
_cell.length_c   1.000
_cell.angle_alpha   90.00
_cell.angle_beta   90.00
_cell.angle_gamma   90.00
#
_symmetry.space_group_name_H-M   'P 1'
#
loop_
_entity.id
_entity.type
_entity.pdbx_description
1 polymer ?
#
loop_
_entity_poly.entity_id
_entity_poly.type
_entity_poly.pdbx_seq_one_letter_code
_entity_poly.pdbx_strand_id
1 'polypeptide(L)'
;MFSLVIYSNTGASGIVLAQHPSKSQTPLLSQWEAIPPAQGVTGHFLVLRRGEEHLDSKFIRYTHVCQLLELWGEFDQFYQELPCGK
;
A
#
# COMPACT_ATOMS: atom_id res chain seq x y z
N MET A 1 16.15 -6.53 0.05
CA MET A 1 15.44 -5.45 0.78
C MET A 1 13.96 -5.77 0.73
N PHE A 2 13.24 -5.60 1.83
CA PHE A 2 11.79 -5.83 1.84
C PHE A 2 11.06 -4.50 1.67
N SER A 3 9.87 -4.53 1.09
CA SER A 3 9.00 -3.35 1.03
C SER A 3 7.53 -3.72 1.11
N LEU A 4 6.74 -2.79 1.64
CA LEU A 4 5.29 -2.78 1.49
C LEU A 4 4.93 -1.70 0.48
N VAL A 5 4.08 -2.06 -0.48
CA VAL A 5 3.66 -1.15 -1.55
C VAL A 5 2.15 -1.13 -1.62
N ILE A 6 1.57 0.07 -1.59
CA ILE A 6 0.13 0.25 -1.83
C ILE A 6 -0.05 0.53 -3.31
N TYR A 7 -0.96 -0.20 -3.93
CA TYR A 7 -1.40 0.05 -5.30
C TYR A 7 -2.86 0.48 -5.32
N SER A 8 -3.18 1.41 -6.23
CA SER A 8 -4.56 1.70 -6.64
C SER A 8 -4.92 0.83 -7.84
N ASN A 9 -6.07 0.17 -7.77
CA ASN A 9 -6.61 -0.66 -8.83
C ASN A 9 -7.35 0.22 -9.85
N THR A 10 -6.62 0.68 -10.87
CA THR A 10 -7.16 1.46 -12.00
C THR A 10 -7.45 0.62 -13.25
N GLY A 11 -7.54 -0.72 -13.12
CA GLY A 11 -7.78 -1.64 -14.25
C GLY A 11 -6.62 -2.62 -14.47
N ALA A 12 -6.18 -2.80 -15.72
CA ALA A 12 -5.21 -3.83 -16.12
C ALA A 12 -3.82 -3.69 -15.47
N SER A 13 -3.48 -2.50 -14.96
CA SER A 13 -2.26 -2.21 -14.23
C SER A 13 -2.61 -1.34 -13.03
N GLY A 14 -2.23 -1.76 -11.83
CA GLY A 14 -2.34 -0.92 -10.64
C GLY A 14 -1.27 0.17 -10.66
N ILE A 15 -1.60 1.36 -10.14
CA ILE A 15 -0.66 2.46 -9.97
C ILE A 15 -0.09 2.40 -8.55
N VAL A 16 1.23 2.52 -8.41
CA VAL A 16 1.86 2.64 -7.07
C VAL A 16 1.39 3.93 -6.43
N LEU A 17 0.76 3.84 -5.26
CA LEU A 17 0.38 5.00 -4.46
C LEU A 17 1.48 5.38 -3.47
N ALA A 18 2.07 4.40 -2.80
CA ALA A 18 3.14 4.62 -1.83
C ALA A 18 3.95 3.35 -1.65
N GLN A 19 5.23 3.51 -1.29
CA GLN A 19 6.13 2.42 -1.02
C GLN A 19 6.92 2.70 0.26
N HIS A 20 6.89 1.74 1.20
CA HIS A 20 7.68 1.78 2.41
C HIS A 20 8.77 0.71 2.38
N PRO A 21 10.02 1.07 2.04
CA PRO A 21 11.12 0.14 2.00
C PRO A 21 11.75 -0.02 3.40
N SER A 22 12.13 -1.25 3.77
CA SER A 22 12.85 -1.52 5.02
C SER A 22 14.04 -2.46 4.79
N LYS A 23 15.11 -2.21 5.56
CA LYS A 23 16.28 -3.10 5.65
C LYS A 23 15.99 -4.34 6.48
N SER A 24 15.00 -4.29 7.38
CA SER A 24 14.60 -5.39 8.25
C SER A 24 13.21 -5.91 7.89
N GLN A 25 13.07 -7.23 7.85
CA GLN A 25 11.82 -7.92 7.51
C GLN A 25 10.78 -7.81 8.64
N THR A 26 11.22 -7.89 9.89
CA THR A 26 10.35 -7.96 11.07
C THR A 26 9.33 -6.82 11.18
N PRO A 27 9.72 -5.52 11.11
CA PRO A 27 8.75 -4.43 11.22
C PRO A 27 7.78 -4.37 10.04
N LEU A 28 8.20 -4.78 8.83
CA LEU A 28 7.31 -4.86 7.67
C LEU A 28 6.30 -5.99 7.81
N LEU A 29 6.72 -7.16 8.27
CA LEU A 29 5.80 -8.27 8.52
C LEU A 29 4.79 -7.91 9.61
N SER A 30 5.21 -7.22 10.68
CA SER A 30 4.26 -6.76 11.70
C SER A 30 3.20 -5.81 11.14
N GLN A 31 3.60 -4.83 10.30
CA GLN A 31 2.65 -3.96 9.61
C GLN A 31 1.76 -4.73 8.64
N TRP A 32 2.33 -5.67 7.89
CA TRP A 32 1.58 -6.56 7.00
C TRP A 32 0.49 -7.31 7.77
N GLU A 33 0.84 -8.06 8.81
CA GLU A 33 -0.09 -8.86 9.60
C GLU A 33 -1.16 -8.01 10.31
N ALA A 34 -0.82 -6.79 10.72
CA ALA A 34 -1.75 -5.87 11.37
C ALA A 34 -2.89 -5.39 10.44
N ILE A 35 -2.70 -5.45 9.12
CA ILE A 35 -3.72 -5.03 8.16
C ILE A 35 -4.53 -6.24 7.68
N PRO A 36 -5.81 -6.38 8.06
CA PRO A 36 -6.61 -7.49 7.58
C PRO A 36 -6.94 -7.35 6.08
N PRO A 37 -7.05 -8.48 5.35
CA PRO A 37 -7.58 -8.45 3.99
C PRO A 37 -9.03 -7.93 4.00
N ALA A 38 -9.40 -7.19 2.97
CA ALA A 38 -10.79 -6.79 2.76
C ALA A 38 -11.64 -8.02 2.39
N GLN A 39 -12.91 -8.03 2.80
CA GLN A 39 -13.89 -9.10 2.49
C GLN A 39 -14.35 -9.11 1.01
N GLY A 40 -13.67 -8.38 0.12
CA GLY A 40 -14.00 -8.27 -1.29
C GLY A 40 -12.95 -7.46 -2.05
N VAL A 41 -13.11 -7.38 -3.37
CA VAL A 41 -12.26 -6.55 -4.23
C VAL A 41 -12.51 -5.08 -3.90
N THR A 42 -11.42 -4.35 -3.64
CA THR A 42 -11.46 -2.90 -3.40
C THR A 42 -10.64 -2.18 -4.46
N GLY A 43 -10.70 -0.84 -4.44
CA GLY A 43 -9.83 -0.01 -5.26
C GLY A 43 -8.36 -0.05 -4.85
N HIS A 44 -7.95 -0.78 -3.81
CA HIS A 44 -6.58 -0.73 -3.29
C HIS A 44 -6.08 -2.09 -2.83
N PHE A 45 -4.82 -2.39 -3.09
CA PHE A 45 -4.19 -3.60 -2.58
C PHE A 45 -2.79 -3.31 -2.04
N LEU A 46 -2.46 -3.99 -0.95
CA LEU A 46 -1.16 -3.94 -0.31
C LEU A 46 -0.35 -5.13 -0.80
N VAL A 47 0.91 -4.88 -1.15
CA VAL A 47 1.83 -5.87 -1.70
C VAL A 47 3.08 -5.94 -0.83
N LEU A 48 3.45 -7.15 -0.41
CA LEU A 48 4.72 -7.47 0.22
C LEU A 48 5.73 -7.88 -0.85
N ARG A 49 6.88 -7.20 -0.91
CA ARG A 49 7.95 -7.47 -1.89
C ARG A 49 9.28 -7.77 -1.22
N ARG A 50 10.13 -8.49 -1.94
CA ARG A 50 11.56 -8.68 -1.65
C ARG A 50 12.40 -8.33 -2.88
N GLY A 51 12.90 -7.10 -2.94
CA GLY A 51 13.47 -6.55 -4.17
C GLY A 51 12.38 -6.44 -5.24
N GLU A 52 12.62 -7.04 -6.40
CA GLU A 52 11.61 -7.07 -7.47
C GLU A 52 10.53 -8.14 -7.29
N GLU A 53 10.81 -9.15 -6.45
CA GLU A 53 9.92 -10.30 -6.23
C GLU A 53 8.66 -9.90 -5.46
N HIS A 54 7.50 -10.26 -5.99
CA HIS A 54 6.21 -10.16 -5.32
C HIS A 54 6.00 -11.41 -4.46
N LEU A 55 5.97 -11.24 -3.13
CA LEU A 55 5.80 -12.34 -2.19
C LEU A 55 4.32 -12.63 -1.89
N ASP A 56 3.54 -11.59 -1.59
CA ASP A 56 2.13 -11.74 -1.27
C ASP A 56 1.37 -10.42 -1.50
N SER A 57 0.04 -10.50 -1.70
CA SER A 57 -0.85 -9.35 -1.85
C SER A 57 -2.21 -9.58 -1.21
N LYS A 58 -2.82 -8.48 -0.74
CA LYS A 58 -4.22 -8.49 -0.29
C LYS A 58 -4.91 -7.18 -0.62
N PHE A 59 -6.19 -7.27 -0.97
CA PHE A 59 -7.05 -6.09 -1.03
C PHE A 59 -7.18 -5.50 0.37
N ILE A 60 -7.12 -4.19 0.46
CA ILE A 60 -7.26 -3.46 1.72
C ILE A 60 -8.35 -2.40 1.61
N ARG A 61 -8.98 -2.08 2.75
CA ARG A 61 -9.97 -1.00 2.83
C ARG A 61 -9.28 0.35 2.76
N TYR A 62 -9.97 1.36 2.23
CA TYR A 62 -9.46 2.73 2.15
C TYR A 62 -9.01 3.30 3.51
N THR A 63 -9.69 2.94 4.60
CA THR A 63 -9.29 3.33 5.96
C THR A 63 -7.86 2.89 6.31
N HIS A 64 -7.47 1.68 5.89
CA HIS A 64 -6.11 1.18 6.11
C HIS A 64 -5.10 1.84 5.17
N VAL A 65 -5.51 2.23 3.96
CA VAL A 65 -4.67 3.03 3.06
C VAL A 65 -4.30 4.35 3.74
N CYS A 66 -5.28 5.08 4.26
CA CYS A 66 -5.05 6.34 4.99
C CYS A 66 -4.08 6.16 6.16
N GLN A 67 -4.31 5.13 7.00
CA GLN A 67 -3.44 4.83 8.14
C GLN A 67 -2.00 4.53 7.73
N LEU A 68 -1.80 3.76 6.66
CA LEU A 68 -0.46 3.45 6.15
C LEU A 68 0.21 4.69 5.56
N LEU A 69 -0.51 5.51 4.78
CA LEU A 69 0.02 6.75 4.23
C LEU A 69 0.44 7.73 5.34
N GLU A 70 -0.36 7.86 6.39
CA GLU A 70 -0.01 8.67 7.56
C GLU A 70 1.22 8.12 8.29
N LEU A 71 1.25 6.80 8.54
CA LEU A 71 2.39 6.14 9.19
C LEU A 71 3.69 6.27 8.39
N TRP A 72 3.60 6.26 7.06
CA TRP A 72 4.76 6.36 6.17
C TRP A 72 5.16 7.80 5.85
N GLY A 73 4.37 8.80 6.28
CA GLY A 73 4.61 10.21 5.96
C GLY A 73 4.26 10.59 4.51
N GLU A 74 3.47 9.77 3.83
CA GLU A 74 3.08 9.92 2.41
C GLU A 74 1.66 10.51 2.27
N PHE A 75 0.99 10.84 3.38
CA PHE A 75 -0.39 11.31 3.40
C PHE A 75 -0.57 12.64 2.66
N ASP A 76 0.32 13.62 2.89
CA ASP A 76 0.21 14.95 2.25
C ASP A 76 0.48 14.88 0.73
N GLN A 77 1.36 13.99 0.29
CA GLN A 77 1.66 13.79 -1.14
C GLN A 77 0.47 13.16 -1.87
N PHE A 78 -0.23 12.22 -1.23
CA PHE A 78 -1.42 11.58 -1.80
C PHE A 78 -2.55 12.57 -2.14
N TYR A 79 -2.79 13.58 -1.31
CA TYR A 79 -3.85 14.57 -1.56
C TYR A 79 -3.44 15.68 -2.54
N GLN A 80 -2.14 15.90 -2.77
CA GLN A 80 -1.66 16.85 -3.78
C GLN A 80 -1.77 16.29 -5.21
N GLU A 81 -1.71 14.97 -5.38
CA GLU A 81 -1.80 14.31 -6.69
C GLU A 81 -3.23 13.92 -7.10
N LEU A 82 -4.21 14.01 -6.19
CA LEU A 82 -5.61 13.93 -6.58
C LEU A 82 -5.92 15.16 -7.46
N PRO A 83 -6.42 14.99 -8.70
CA PRO A 83 -6.79 16.13 -9.51
C PRO A 83 -7.81 16.93 -8.71
N CYS A 84 -7.42 18.14 -8.30
CA CYS A 84 -8.34 19.12 -7.75
C CYS A 84 -9.44 19.30 -8.79
N GLY A 85 -10.58 18.64 -8.57
CA GLY A 85 -11.70 18.63 -9.51
C GLY A 85 -12.05 20.06 -9.87
N LYS A 86 -11.83 20.41 -11.13
CA LYS A 86 -12.50 21.52 -11.79
C LYS A 86 -13.67 20.96 -12.57
#